data_AF-A0A0R1LGJ8-F1
#
_entry.id   AF-A0A0R1LGJ8-F1
#
_cell.length_a   1.000
_cell.length_b   1.000
_cell.length_c   1.000
_cell.angle_alpha   90.00
_cell.angle_beta   90.00
_cell.angle_gamma   90.00
#
_symmetry.space_group_name_H-M   'P 1'
#
loop_
_entity.id
_entity.type
_entity.pdbx_description
1 polymer ?
#
loop_
_entity_poly.entity_id
_entity_poly.type
_entity_poly.pdbx_seq_one_letter_code
_entity_poly.pdbx_strand_id
1 'polypeptide(L)'
;MQSRLTKTLYLGLAALSLGAVASVSTTASAKSYAKVTSTKALKTAGETRNVESVGTNAIYSKPGTVKGAKVVASKATMKKLANSKKSADYFRAYAVATTNKGSVYYKVVTMNGKYRGYIYGGKSASTFAGGIKSANTMTDANKPASTTVYFTKPGKANVTWNAPKYTQYKASKQVKDTTPFAKDTLTITKAATKTREGSLYYYVEDAKNPSINGWIYSGAVTATQDTFDAKSDVKVDFKTTDGTLVKATTLSKLNENGKTTVATATGTAVGTDAAKQATNAWGASLLNETGYTYKASDSVNVSALSAAKSGDTITLYVTKNANADTKISFYSVTSDLSQKGTPLTAYKSGTATATTVVFPNLTTMFTGADGAAYAANDVQAYLTSNNLNTLYTPSYKDGSNTVYMKYTFNSALAGNYSTKTNAKAFYTATQGTGTSPVDTPATTTTNANQNYVG
;
A
#
# COMPACT_ATOMS: atom_id res chain seq x y z
N MET A 1 16.89 -4.95 57.18
CA MET A 1 15.81 -4.33 57.96
C MET A 1 14.52 -5.12 57.72
N GLN A 2 14.10 -5.86 58.75
CA GLN A 2 12.76 -6.36 59.09
C GLN A 2 11.89 -7.14 58.05
N SER A 3 11.91 -8.46 58.27
CA SER A 3 10.81 -9.45 58.21
C SER A 3 9.39 -8.91 58.46
N ARG A 4 8.39 -9.57 57.84
CA ARG A 4 7.23 -10.14 58.58
C ARG A 4 6.45 -11.18 57.75
N LEU A 5 6.66 -12.44 58.14
CA LEU A 5 5.78 -13.58 57.91
C LEU A 5 4.74 -13.56 59.05
N THR A 6 3.44 -13.56 58.77
CA THR A 6 2.39 -13.78 59.78
C THR A 6 1.67 -15.10 59.53
N LYS A 7 2.15 -16.13 60.24
CA LYS A 7 1.36 -17.31 60.61
C LYS A 7 0.51 -16.92 61.82
N THR A 8 -0.79 -17.19 61.78
CA THR A 8 -1.63 -17.29 62.98
C THR A 8 -2.21 -18.69 63.05
N LEU A 9 -1.62 -19.46 63.96
CA LEU A 9 -2.07 -20.76 64.42
C LEU A 9 -3.05 -20.49 65.57
N TYR A 10 -4.35 -20.71 65.34
CA TYR A 10 -5.33 -20.74 66.42
C TYR A 10 -5.37 -22.15 67.01
N LEU A 11 -4.71 -22.30 68.16
CA LEU A 11 -4.85 -23.43 69.07
C LEU A 11 -6.07 -23.16 69.96
N GLY A 12 -7.20 -23.76 69.61
CA GLY A 12 -8.36 -23.87 70.49
C GLY A 12 -8.34 -25.23 71.19
N LEU A 13 -7.88 -25.25 72.43
CA LEU A 13 -8.00 -26.37 73.36
C LEU A 13 -9.49 -26.51 73.74
N ALA A 14 -10.13 -27.62 73.37
CA ALA A 14 -11.47 -27.96 73.87
C ALA A 14 -11.47 -29.39 74.42
N ALA A 15 -12.08 -29.48 75.59
CA ALA A 15 -12.10 -30.58 76.55
C ALA A 15 -12.42 -31.99 76.01
N LEU A 16 -11.82 -32.97 76.68
CA LEU A 16 -12.13 -34.40 76.62
C LEU A 16 -13.60 -34.68 77.00
N SER A 17 -14.34 -35.31 76.10
CA SER A 17 -15.52 -36.12 76.43
C SER A 17 -15.41 -37.45 75.69
N LEU A 18 -15.15 -38.53 76.45
CA LEU A 18 -15.18 -39.90 75.94
C LEU A 18 -16.61 -40.29 75.59
N GLY A 19 -16.91 -40.39 74.29
CA GLY A 19 -18.11 -41.03 73.77
C GLY A 19 -17.70 -42.02 72.69
N ALA A 20 -18.19 -43.26 72.78
CA ALA A 20 -17.94 -44.30 71.79
C ALA A 20 -18.55 -43.89 70.43
N VAL A 21 -17.71 -43.46 69.50
CA VAL A 21 -18.11 -43.18 68.12
C VAL A 21 -17.85 -44.43 67.30
N ALA A 22 -18.93 -45.07 66.86
CA ALA A 22 -18.90 -46.13 65.86
C ALA A 22 -18.04 -45.66 64.67
N SER A 23 -17.02 -46.46 64.33
CA SER A 23 -16.19 -46.23 63.15
C SER A 23 -17.07 -46.28 61.90
N VAL A 24 -17.51 -45.12 61.42
CA VAL A 24 -18.05 -44.99 60.07
C VAL A 24 -16.87 -45.18 59.14
N SER A 25 -16.67 -46.41 58.69
CA SER A 25 -15.78 -46.74 57.58
C SER A 25 -16.25 -45.96 56.37
N THR A 26 -15.63 -44.80 56.08
CA THR A 26 -15.78 -44.14 54.80
C THR A 26 -15.20 -45.08 53.75
N THR A 27 -16.06 -45.79 53.03
CA THR A 27 -15.66 -46.58 51.87
C THR A 27 -15.07 -45.61 50.85
N ALA A 28 -13.75 -45.54 50.77
CA ALA A 28 -13.05 -44.76 49.76
C ALA A 28 -13.37 -45.38 48.39
N SER A 29 -14.37 -44.83 47.70
CA SER A 29 -14.69 -45.27 46.34
C SER A 29 -13.50 -44.94 45.44
N ALA A 30 -12.82 -46.00 44.96
CA ALA A 30 -11.69 -45.84 44.06
C ALA A 30 -12.14 -45.11 42.79
N LYS A 31 -11.49 -43.97 42.47
CA LYS A 31 -11.78 -43.20 41.27
C LYS A 31 -11.66 -44.07 40.02
N SER A 32 -12.79 -44.41 39.41
CA SER A 32 -12.86 -45.21 38.19
C SER A 32 -12.42 -44.38 36.97
N TYR A 33 -11.21 -44.65 36.48
CA TYR A 33 -10.68 -44.04 35.26
C TYR A 33 -11.19 -44.76 34.01
N ALA A 34 -11.35 -44.01 32.93
CA ALA A 34 -11.62 -44.60 31.62
C ALA A 34 -10.35 -45.29 31.08
N LYS A 35 -10.53 -46.25 30.17
CA LYS A 35 -9.47 -46.91 29.39
C LYS A 35 -9.65 -46.57 27.92
N VAL A 36 -8.57 -46.40 27.17
CA VAL A 36 -8.64 -46.24 25.71
C VAL A 36 -8.94 -47.60 25.10
N THR A 37 -10.02 -47.71 24.32
CA THR A 37 -10.41 -48.94 23.63
C THR A 37 -9.97 -48.96 22.18
N SER A 38 -9.81 -47.79 21.55
CA SER A 38 -9.28 -47.69 20.20
C SER A 38 -8.56 -46.37 19.97
N THR A 39 -7.59 -46.38 19.07
CA THR A 39 -6.97 -45.19 18.50
C THR A 39 -6.79 -45.41 17.02
N LYS A 40 -7.32 -44.49 16.20
CA LYS A 40 -7.26 -44.58 14.74
C LYS A 40 -6.67 -43.29 14.18
N ALA A 41 -5.74 -43.42 13.23
CA ALA A 41 -5.25 -42.29 12.46
C ALA A 41 -6.36 -41.79 11.51
N LEU A 42 -6.51 -40.48 11.36
CA LEU A 42 -7.41 -39.91 10.38
C LEU A 42 -6.76 -39.99 8.99
N LYS A 43 -7.46 -40.55 8.00
CA LYS A 43 -6.95 -40.77 6.65
C LYS A 43 -7.47 -39.77 5.60
N THR A 44 -8.40 -38.90 5.96
CA THR A 44 -8.90 -37.86 5.05
C THR A 44 -7.80 -36.85 4.71
N ALA A 45 -8.03 -36.09 3.63
CA ALA A 45 -7.09 -35.09 3.17
C ALA A 45 -6.74 -34.06 4.26
N GLY A 46 -5.57 -33.45 4.17
CA GLY A 46 -5.05 -32.57 5.20
C GLY A 46 -6.03 -31.45 5.54
N GLU A 47 -6.31 -30.62 4.56
CA GLU A 47 -7.18 -29.44 4.58
C GLU A 47 -8.56 -29.67 5.21
N THR A 48 -9.14 -30.88 5.08
CA THR A 48 -10.44 -31.23 5.70
C THR A 48 -10.36 -31.48 7.21
N ARG A 49 -9.15 -31.53 7.78
CA ARG A 49 -8.88 -31.79 9.19
C ARG A 49 -8.31 -30.57 9.91
N ASN A 50 -8.51 -29.38 9.34
CA ASN A 50 -8.25 -28.12 10.04
C ASN A 50 -9.36 -27.90 11.06
N VAL A 51 -8.99 -27.64 12.30
CA VAL A 51 -9.93 -27.40 13.40
C VAL A 51 -9.47 -26.20 14.22
N GLU A 52 -10.42 -25.59 14.91
CA GLU A 52 -10.14 -24.57 15.92
C GLU A 52 -10.75 -24.92 17.26
N SER A 53 -10.26 -24.27 18.32
CA SER A 53 -10.78 -24.48 19.66
C SER A 53 -12.11 -23.77 19.86
N VAL A 54 -12.99 -24.41 20.62
CA VAL A 54 -14.22 -23.79 21.16
C VAL A 54 -13.96 -23.14 22.54
N GLY A 55 -12.78 -23.35 23.13
CA GLY A 55 -12.36 -22.71 24.39
C GLY A 55 -12.93 -23.32 25.68
N THR A 56 -13.69 -24.42 25.59
CA THR A 56 -14.37 -25.06 26.75
C THR A 56 -13.54 -26.18 27.39
N ASN A 57 -12.62 -26.79 26.63
CA ASN A 57 -11.89 -27.99 27.01
C ASN A 57 -10.38 -27.79 26.92
N ALA A 58 -9.64 -28.50 27.76
CA ALA A 58 -8.18 -28.53 27.77
C ALA A 58 -7.62 -29.57 26.77
N ILE A 59 -6.34 -29.42 26.41
CA ILE A 59 -5.55 -30.46 25.72
C ILE A 59 -4.78 -31.25 26.78
N TYR A 60 -4.78 -32.58 26.64
CA TYR A 60 -4.13 -33.51 27.54
C TYR A 60 -3.07 -34.38 26.83
N SER A 61 -2.14 -34.97 27.58
CA SER A 61 -1.10 -35.86 27.03
C SER A 61 -1.66 -37.18 26.48
N LYS A 62 -2.79 -37.63 27.03
CA LYS A 62 -3.62 -38.77 26.63
C LYS A 62 -5.10 -38.39 26.89
N PRO A 63 -6.10 -39.15 26.44
CA PRO A 63 -7.51 -38.83 26.71
C PRO A 63 -7.76 -38.45 28.18
N GLY A 64 -8.40 -37.30 28.42
CA GLY A 64 -8.39 -36.61 29.72
C GLY A 64 -9.02 -37.37 30.88
N THR A 65 -9.86 -38.37 30.61
CA THR A 65 -10.50 -39.24 31.61
C THR A 65 -9.71 -40.51 31.94
N VAL A 66 -8.56 -40.73 31.28
CA VAL A 66 -7.69 -41.90 31.46
C VAL A 66 -6.65 -41.64 32.55
N LYS A 67 -6.26 -42.69 33.28
CA LYS A 67 -5.28 -42.60 34.36
C LYS A 67 -3.95 -41.99 33.88
N GLY A 68 -3.48 -40.97 34.60
CA GLY A 68 -2.22 -40.28 34.32
C GLY A 68 -2.26 -39.30 33.14
N ALA A 69 -3.44 -38.83 32.73
CA ALA A 69 -3.55 -37.71 31.80
C ALA A 69 -3.04 -36.41 32.43
N LYS A 70 -2.08 -35.75 31.76
CA LYS A 70 -1.52 -34.46 32.17
C LYS A 70 -2.07 -33.36 31.27
N VAL A 71 -2.36 -32.19 31.82
CA VAL A 71 -2.77 -31.02 31.03
C VAL A 71 -1.57 -30.49 30.24
N VAL A 72 -1.71 -30.43 28.92
CA VAL A 72 -0.73 -29.82 28.00
C VAL A 72 -1.09 -28.37 27.71
N ALA A 73 -2.38 -28.07 27.56
CA ALA A 73 -2.90 -26.71 27.46
C ALA A 73 -4.19 -26.59 28.27
N SER A 74 -4.22 -25.63 29.19
CA SER A 74 -5.36 -25.40 30.08
C SER A 74 -6.61 -24.91 29.33
N LYS A 75 -7.79 -24.98 29.95
CA LYS A 75 -9.02 -24.39 29.39
C LYS A 75 -8.85 -22.89 29.10
N ALA A 76 -8.18 -22.16 29.99
CA ALA A 76 -7.88 -20.74 29.79
C ALA A 76 -7.00 -20.50 28.56
N THR A 77 -5.98 -21.34 28.34
CA THR A 77 -5.16 -21.31 27.14
C THR A 77 -6.00 -21.57 25.89
N MET A 78 -6.86 -22.59 25.93
CA MET A 78 -7.72 -22.95 24.79
C MET A 78 -8.73 -21.84 24.47
N LYS A 79 -9.27 -21.14 25.48
CA LYS A 79 -10.11 -19.94 25.29
C LYS A 79 -9.35 -18.80 24.60
N LYS A 80 -8.08 -18.57 24.95
CA LYS A 80 -7.22 -17.60 24.25
C LYS A 80 -6.99 -17.99 22.79
N LEU A 81 -6.76 -19.28 22.49
CA LEU A 81 -6.55 -19.76 21.12
C LEU A 81 -7.83 -19.72 20.26
N ALA A 82 -8.99 -19.92 20.87
CA ALA A 82 -10.30 -19.75 20.23
C ALA A 82 -10.50 -18.31 19.75
N ASN A 83 -10.10 -17.32 20.56
CA ASN A 83 -10.24 -15.89 20.25
C ASN A 83 -9.04 -15.30 19.48
N SER A 84 -8.05 -16.11 19.12
CA SER A 84 -6.82 -15.61 18.48
C SER A 84 -7.06 -15.23 17.03
N LYS A 85 -6.50 -14.09 16.62
CA LYS A 85 -6.44 -13.63 15.22
C LYS A 85 -5.22 -14.16 14.46
N LYS A 86 -4.57 -15.21 14.95
CA LYS A 86 -3.38 -15.80 14.32
C LYS A 86 -3.69 -17.19 13.77
N SER A 87 -3.40 -17.44 12.51
CA SER A 87 -3.50 -18.74 11.84
C SER A 87 -2.60 -19.80 12.47
N ALA A 88 -1.49 -19.38 13.10
CA ALA A 88 -0.60 -20.24 13.88
C ALA A 88 -1.32 -21.04 14.98
N ASP A 89 -2.46 -20.52 15.45
CA ASP A 89 -3.25 -21.08 16.56
C ASP A 89 -4.42 -21.95 16.09
N TYR A 90 -4.59 -22.14 14.78
CA TYR A 90 -5.38 -23.26 14.27
C TYR A 90 -4.72 -24.59 14.60
N PHE A 91 -5.47 -25.68 14.46
CA PHE A 91 -4.99 -27.03 14.73
C PHE A 91 -5.20 -27.95 13.54
N ARG A 92 -4.32 -28.94 13.40
CA ARG A 92 -4.55 -30.15 12.61
C ARG A 92 -4.98 -31.27 13.53
N ALA A 93 -6.16 -31.84 13.32
CA ALA A 93 -6.53 -33.13 13.88
C ALA A 93 -5.94 -34.25 13.03
N TYR A 94 -5.32 -35.26 13.65
CA TYR A 94 -4.63 -36.32 12.91
C TYR A 94 -4.88 -37.74 13.43
N ALA A 95 -5.49 -37.89 14.60
CA ALA A 95 -5.98 -39.17 15.09
C ALA A 95 -7.20 -38.97 15.98
N VAL A 96 -7.94 -40.05 16.23
CA VAL A 96 -9.10 -40.10 17.12
C VAL A 96 -8.97 -41.31 18.04
N ALA A 97 -9.29 -41.13 19.32
CA ALA A 97 -9.28 -42.17 20.34
C ALA A 97 -10.65 -42.27 21.00
N THR A 98 -11.12 -43.50 21.19
CA THR A 98 -12.37 -43.80 21.91
C THR A 98 -12.04 -44.48 23.22
N THR A 99 -12.81 -44.16 24.25
CA THR A 99 -12.67 -44.76 25.59
C THR A 99 -13.76 -45.80 25.85
N ASN A 100 -13.56 -46.66 26.84
CA ASN A 100 -14.57 -47.63 27.28
C ASN A 100 -15.85 -46.98 27.84
N LYS A 101 -15.82 -45.69 28.17
CA LYS A 101 -16.98 -44.90 28.58
C LYS A 101 -17.65 -44.15 27.41
N GLY A 102 -17.35 -44.53 26.16
CA GLY A 102 -17.94 -43.94 24.94
C GLY A 102 -17.48 -42.52 24.61
N SER A 103 -16.58 -41.92 25.39
CA SER A 103 -16.02 -40.59 25.08
C SER A 103 -14.99 -40.67 23.95
N VAL A 104 -15.05 -39.70 23.05
CA VAL A 104 -14.13 -39.53 21.92
C VAL A 104 -13.17 -38.37 22.18
N TYR A 105 -11.90 -38.55 21.83
CA TYR A 105 -10.85 -37.54 21.91
C TYR A 105 -10.07 -37.46 20.59
N TYR A 106 -9.89 -36.25 20.07
CA TYR A 106 -9.06 -36.03 18.90
C TYR A 106 -7.64 -35.69 19.30
N LYS A 107 -6.66 -36.32 18.64
CA LYS A 107 -5.25 -35.94 18.73
C LYS A 107 -4.99 -34.79 17.78
N VAL A 108 -4.57 -33.66 18.32
CA VAL A 108 -4.41 -32.38 17.63
C VAL A 108 -3.00 -31.82 17.80
N VAL A 109 -2.60 -30.95 16.89
CA VAL A 109 -1.40 -30.12 16.99
C VAL A 109 -1.69 -28.72 16.46
N THR A 110 -1.20 -27.66 17.09
CA THR A 110 -1.27 -26.31 16.52
C THR A 110 -0.45 -26.19 15.24
N MET A 111 -0.81 -25.26 14.34
CA MET A 111 -0.09 -25.09 13.06
C MET A 111 1.39 -24.72 13.24
N ASN A 112 1.72 -24.02 14.34
CA ASN A 112 3.10 -23.73 14.74
C ASN A 112 3.79 -24.85 15.56
N GLY A 113 3.09 -25.95 15.86
CA GLY A 113 3.63 -27.09 16.62
C GLY A 113 3.67 -26.94 18.13
N LYS A 114 3.34 -25.76 18.69
CA LYS A 114 3.49 -25.45 20.13
C LYS A 114 2.71 -26.36 21.07
N TYR A 115 1.45 -26.67 20.75
CA TYR A 115 0.62 -27.55 21.58
C TYR A 115 0.26 -28.81 20.81
N ARG A 116 0.43 -29.97 21.45
CA ARG A 116 0.10 -31.28 20.88
C ARG A 116 -0.47 -32.20 21.95
N GLY A 117 -1.60 -32.83 21.67
CA GLY A 117 -2.21 -33.76 22.60
C GLY A 117 -3.64 -34.14 22.22
N TYR A 118 -4.40 -34.63 23.19
CA TYR A 118 -5.77 -35.09 23.04
C TYR A 118 -6.76 -34.06 23.61
N ILE A 119 -7.75 -33.69 22.81
CA ILE A 119 -8.85 -32.82 23.21
C ILE A 119 -10.18 -33.55 23.08
N TYR A 120 -11.10 -33.34 24.02
CA TYR A 120 -12.40 -33.99 24.02
C TYR A 120 -13.21 -33.58 22.78
N GLY A 121 -13.68 -34.60 22.04
CA GLY A 121 -14.38 -34.50 20.76
C GLY A 121 -15.88 -34.80 20.82
N GLY A 122 -16.43 -35.12 22.00
CA GLY A 122 -17.83 -35.56 22.15
C GLY A 122 -17.95 -37.08 22.26
N LYS A 123 -19.05 -37.63 21.70
CA LYS A 123 -19.35 -39.07 21.69
C LYS A 123 -19.23 -39.72 20.31
N SER A 124 -19.16 -38.94 19.24
CA SER A 124 -18.99 -39.43 17.88
C SER A 124 -17.57 -39.20 17.38
N ALA A 125 -17.04 -40.16 16.61
CA ALA A 125 -15.75 -40.04 15.93
C ALA A 125 -15.87 -39.49 14.50
N SER A 126 -17.10 -39.31 13.98
CA SER A 126 -17.35 -38.85 12.61
C SER A 126 -17.33 -37.34 12.43
N THR A 127 -17.38 -36.56 13.52
CA THR A 127 -17.53 -35.10 13.48
C THR A 127 -16.65 -34.42 14.53
N PHE A 128 -16.03 -33.31 14.15
CA PHE A 128 -15.28 -32.47 15.09
C PHE A 128 -16.26 -31.69 15.96
N ALA A 129 -16.41 -32.13 17.22
CA ALA A 129 -17.30 -31.51 18.19
C ALA A 129 -16.63 -31.34 19.56
N GLY A 130 -17.40 -30.88 20.56
CA GLY A 130 -16.93 -30.70 21.92
C GLY A 130 -15.94 -29.54 22.06
N GLY A 131 -14.66 -29.85 22.29
CA GLY A 131 -13.61 -28.85 22.52
C GLY A 131 -13.06 -28.21 21.24
N ILE A 132 -13.44 -28.73 20.08
CA ILE A 132 -13.00 -28.28 18.76
C ILE A 132 -14.17 -28.27 17.78
N LYS A 133 -14.00 -27.53 16.69
CA LYS A 133 -14.88 -27.53 15.52
C LYS A 133 -14.06 -27.40 14.24
N SER A 134 -14.62 -27.80 13.10
CA SER A 134 -13.99 -27.61 11.78
C SER A 134 -13.67 -26.14 11.54
N ALA A 135 -12.57 -25.86 10.86
CA ALA A 135 -12.13 -24.51 10.54
C ALA A 135 -11.63 -24.39 9.11
N ASN A 136 -12.18 -23.42 8.38
CA ASN A 136 -11.59 -22.95 7.13
C ASN A 136 -10.50 -21.95 7.47
N THR A 137 -9.28 -22.23 7.04
CA THR A 137 -8.11 -21.37 7.30
C THR A 137 -7.91 -20.30 6.22
N MET A 138 -8.63 -20.44 5.11
CA MET A 138 -8.67 -19.54 3.97
C MET A 138 -10.12 -19.37 3.50
N THR A 139 -10.40 -18.25 2.84
CA THR A 139 -11.63 -17.97 2.09
C THR A 139 -11.23 -17.54 0.69
N ASP A 140 -11.93 -18.04 -0.33
CA ASP A 140 -11.66 -17.66 -1.72
C ASP A 140 -11.84 -16.16 -1.94
N ALA A 141 -11.03 -15.60 -2.83
CA ALA A 141 -11.05 -14.19 -3.19
C ALA A 141 -11.03 -14.02 -4.71
N ASN A 142 -11.47 -12.86 -5.17
CA ASN A 142 -11.41 -12.52 -6.59
C ASN A 142 -9.96 -12.28 -7.02
N LYS A 143 -9.63 -12.74 -8.24
CA LYS A 143 -8.34 -12.45 -8.87
C LYS A 143 -8.28 -10.96 -9.29
N PRO A 144 -7.07 -10.37 -9.33
CA PRO A 144 -6.89 -9.07 -9.97
C PRO A 144 -7.19 -9.14 -11.47
N ALA A 145 -7.51 -7.99 -12.08
CA ALA A 145 -7.78 -7.89 -13.52
C ALA A 145 -6.57 -8.29 -14.37
N SER A 146 -5.37 -7.86 -13.98
CA SER A 146 -4.12 -8.39 -14.53
C SER A 146 -3.68 -9.61 -13.73
N THR A 147 -3.63 -10.77 -14.39
CA THR A 147 -3.11 -12.00 -13.80
C THR A 147 -1.61 -12.19 -14.02
N THR A 148 -1.01 -11.38 -14.89
CA THR A 148 0.44 -11.42 -15.16
C THR A 148 1.16 -10.52 -14.17
N VAL A 149 2.09 -11.10 -13.40
CA VAL A 149 2.82 -10.42 -12.33
C VAL A 149 4.27 -10.86 -12.23
N TYR A 150 5.06 -10.09 -11.49
CA TYR A 150 6.48 -10.28 -11.20
C TYR A 150 6.71 -10.12 -9.69
N PHE A 151 7.84 -10.61 -9.18
CA PHE A 151 8.21 -10.39 -7.78
C PHE A 151 8.53 -8.90 -7.52
N THR A 152 7.90 -8.29 -6.51
CA THR A 152 8.17 -6.87 -6.16
C THR A 152 9.58 -6.66 -5.65
N LYS A 153 10.08 -7.61 -4.84
CA LYS A 153 11.46 -7.63 -4.31
C LYS A 153 11.91 -9.09 -4.22
N PRO A 154 12.56 -9.63 -5.27
CA PRO A 154 13.12 -10.98 -5.24
C PRO A 154 14.08 -11.17 -4.06
N GLY A 155 14.12 -12.38 -3.50
CA GLY A 155 14.99 -12.71 -2.37
C GLY A 155 14.39 -13.74 -1.42
N LYS A 156 14.84 -13.73 -0.16
CA LYS A 156 14.46 -14.74 0.86
C LYS A 156 13.12 -14.50 1.57
N ALA A 157 12.59 -13.28 1.46
CA ALA A 157 11.35 -12.85 2.10
C ALA A 157 10.12 -13.17 1.23
N ASN A 158 10.17 -12.75 -0.04
CA ASN A 158 9.09 -12.88 -1.00
C ASN A 158 9.20 -14.19 -1.76
N VAL A 159 8.84 -15.27 -1.08
CA VAL A 159 8.90 -16.64 -1.59
C VAL A 159 7.50 -17.24 -1.67
N THR A 160 7.35 -18.25 -2.53
CA THR A 160 6.13 -19.04 -2.67
C THR A 160 6.09 -20.18 -1.65
N TRP A 161 4.88 -20.63 -1.34
CA TRP A 161 4.61 -21.67 -0.35
C TRP A 161 3.65 -22.72 -0.91
N ASN A 162 3.77 -23.98 -0.49
CA ASN A 162 2.82 -25.02 -0.87
C ASN A 162 1.39 -24.75 -0.33
N ALA A 163 1.32 -24.07 0.81
CA ALA A 163 0.13 -23.47 1.39
C ALA A 163 0.56 -22.20 2.14
N PRO A 164 -0.26 -21.13 2.20
CA PRO A 164 0.11 -19.94 2.93
C PRO A 164 0.53 -20.27 4.36
N LYS A 165 1.54 -19.55 4.88
CA LYS A 165 2.15 -19.88 6.18
C LYS A 165 1.07 -20.02 7.27
N TYR A 166 1.07 -21.17 7.95
CA TYR A 166 0.14 -21.58 9.02
C TYR A 166 -1.32 -21.81 8.63
N THR A 167 -1.67 -21.91 7.35
CA THR A 167 -3.03 -22.29 6.95
C THR A 167 -3.20 -23.79 6.81
N GLN A 168 -2.08 -24.52 6.71
CA GLN A 168 -1.99 -25.97 6.78
C GLN A 168 -0.83 -26.37 7.71
N TYR A 169 -0.99 -27.49 8.41
CA TYR A 169 0.09 -28.06 9.21
C TYR A 169 1.22 -28.54 8.29
N LYS A 170 2.46 -28.14 8.59
CA LYS A 170 3.65 -28.31 7.73
C LYS A 170 3.61 -27.51 6.41
N ALA A 171 2.88 -26.39 6.37
CA ALA A 171 3.08 -25.40 5.32
C ALA A 171 4.56 -25.01 5.23
N SER A 172 5.13 -25.08 4.03
CA SER A 172 6.56 -24.90 3.75
C SER A 172 6.76 -24.06 2.50
N LYS A 173 7.91 -23.38 2.45
CA LYS A 173 8.34 -22.63 1.27
C LYS A 173 8.62 -23.62 0.12
N GLN A 174 8.23 -23.27 -1.10
CA GLN A 174 8.62 -24.01 -2.30
C GLN A 174 10.10 -23.76 -2.62
N VAL A 175 10.51 -22.48 -2.52
CA VAL A 175 11.89 -22.05 -2.69
C VAL A 175 12.37 -21.20 -1.51
N LYS A 176 13.68 -21.25 -1.24
CA LYS A 176 14.29 -20.47 -0.15
C LYS A 176 14.62 -19.03 -0.58
N ASP A 177 14.80 -18.80 -1.87
CA ASP A 177 15.24 -17.54 -2.47
C ASP A 177 14.64 -17.40 -3.87
N THR A 178 14.06 -16.24 -4.18
CA THR A 178 13.46 -15.94 -5.50
C THR A 178 14.37 -15.12 -6.41
N THR A 179 15.58 -14.76 -5.98
CA THR A 179 16.55 -14.01 -6.80
C THR A 179 16.81 -14.63 -8.19
N PRO A 180 16.95 -15.96 -8.34
CA PRO A 180 17.15 -16.57 -9.66
C PRO A 180 15.97 -16.38 -10.63
N PHE A 181 14.78 -16.12 -10.09
CA PHE A 181 13.51 -15.99 -10.82
C PHE A 181 13.05 -14.52 -10.89
N ALA A 182 13.95 -13.57 -10.60
CA ALA A 182 13.62 -12.14 -10.49
C ALA A 182 12.94 -11.57 -11.75
N LYS A 183 13.32 -12.09 -12.92
CA LYS A 183 12.81 -11.66 -14.23
C LYS A 183 11.71 -12.57 -14.77
N ASP A 184 11.31 -13.60 -14.05
CA ASP A 184 10.32 -14.56 -14.54
C ASP A 184 8.91 -13.98 -14.48
N THR A 185 8.13 -14.33 -15.50
CA THR A 185 6.71 -13.96 -15.59
C THR A 185 5.88 -14.97 -14.81
N LEU A 186 5.11 -14.49 -13.84
CA LEU A 186 4.21 -15.30 -13.03
C LEU A 186 2.76 -15.10 -13.46
N THR A 187 1.97 -16.16 -13.45
CA THR A 187 0.52 -16.11 -13.71
C THR A 187 -0.26 -16.41 -12.44
N ILE A 188 -1.15 -15.51 -12.04
CA ILE A 188 -2.08 -15.71 -10.93
C ILE A 188 -3.21 -16.63 -11.38
N THR A 189 -3.29 -17.83 -10.80
CA THR A 189 -4.36 -18.79 -11.11
C THR A 189 -5.44 -18.85 -10.04
N LYS A 190 -5.12 -18.52 -8.78
CA LYS A 190 -6.07 -18.48 -7.65
C LYS A 190 -5.79 -17.31 -6.72
N ALA A 191 -6.80 -16.89 -5.96
CA ALA A 191 -6.68 -15.90 -4.90
C ALA A 191 -7.49 -16.35 -3.68
N ALA A 192 -6.92 -16.16 -2.49
CA ALA A 192 -7.61 -16.49 -1.23
C ALA A 192 -7.05 -15.66 -0.07
N THR A 193 -7.90 -15.39 0.90
CA THR A 193 -7.61 -14.58 2.09
C THR A 193 -7.55 -15.45 3.34
N LYS A 194 -6.57 -15.22 4.22
CA LYS A 194 -6.52 -15.88 5.53
C LYS A 194 -7.70 -15.47 6.39
N THR A 195 -8.40 -16.44 6.98
CA THR A 195 -9.62 -16.17 7.77
C THR A 195 -9.37 -15.45 9.09
N ARG A 196 -8.17 -15.57 9.67
CA ARG A 196 -7.82 -14.89 10.93
C ARG A 196 -7.10 -13.56 10.74
N GLU A 197 -6.10 -13.52 9.86
CA GLU A 197 -5.29 -12.30 9.62
C GLU A 197 -5.85 -11.38 8.53
N GLY A 198 -6.75 -11.85 7.66
CA GLY A 198 -7.24 -11.07 6.52
C GLY A 198 -6.22 -10.84 5.41
N SER A 199 -5.03 -11.44 5.48
CA SER A 199 -4.00 -11.29 4.45
C SER A 199 -4.36 -12.05 3.18
N LEU A 200 -4.34 -11.35 2.04
CA LEU A 200 -4.57 -11.90 0.72
C LEU A 200 -3.32 -12.62 0.18
N TYR A 201 -3.54 -13.80 -0.39
CA TYR A 201 -2.53 -14.58 -1.08
C TYR A 201 -3.00 -14.92 -2.49
N TYR A 202 -2.06 -14.96 -3.42
CA TYR A 202 -2.26 -15.47 -4.77
C TYR A 202 -1.55 -16.81 -4.92
N TYR A 203 -2.16 -17.73 -5.65
CA TYR A 203 -1.43 -18.87 -6.19
C TYR A 203 -0.85 -18.45 -7.54
N VAL A 204 0.46 -18.50 -7.65
CA VAL A 204 1.20 -18.11 -8.85
C VAL A 204 1.85 -19.33 -9.49
N GLU A 205 1.90 -19.30 -10.81
CA GLU A 205 2.54 -20.30 -11.64
C GLU A 205 3.58 -19.65 -12.55
N ASP A 206 4.74 -20.30 -12.64
CA ASP A 206 5.80 -19.99 -13.59
C ASP A 206 5.93 -21.16 -14.57
N ALA A 207 5.74 -20.86 -15.85
CA ALA A 207 5.81 -21.86 -16.91
C ALA A 207 7.23 -22.39 -17.14
N LYS A 208 8.26 -21.57 -16.88
CA LYS A 208 9.68 -21.93 -17.08
C LYS A 208 10.28 -22.59 -15.86
N ASN A 209 9.87 -22.17 -14.67
CA ASN A 209 10.38 -22.68 -13.40
C ASN A 209 9.26 -23.24 -12.50
N PRO A 210 8.60 -24.37 -12.84
CA PRO A 210 7.48 -24.90 -12.06
C PRO A 210 7.78 -25.19 -10.59
N SER A 211 9.06 -25.32 -10.23
CA SER A 211 9.52 -25.46 -8.83
C SER A 211 9.08 -24.34 -7.89
N ILE A 212 8.73 -23.15 -8.42
CA ILE A 212 8.25 -22.04 -7.62
C ILE A 212 6.73 -21.97 -7.49
N ASN A 213 5.98 -22.81 -8.20
CA ASN A 213 4.52 -22.73 -8.22
C ASN A 213 3.93 -22.88 -6.81
N GLY A 214 3.14 -21.90 -6.39
CA GLY A 214 2.62 -21.88 -5.03
C GLY A 214 1.99 -20.58 -4.61
N TRP A 215 1.61 -20.53 -3.33
CA TRP A 215 1.00 -19.38 -2.70
C TRP A 215 2.02 -18.32 -2.30
N ILE A 216 1.77 -17.08 -2.68
CA ILE A 216 2.56 -15.90 -2.34
C ILE A 216 1.65 -14.80 -1.77
N TYR A 217 2.19 -14.00 -0.85
CA TYR A 217 1.47 -12.83 -0.34
C TYR A 217 1.23 -11.84 -1.47
N SER A 218 0.03 -11.27 -1.58
CA SER A 218 -0.30 -10.39 -2.71
C SER A 218 0.60 -9.17 -2.83
N GLY A 219 1.04 -8.59 -1.70
CA GLY A 219 1.97 -7.46 -1.69
C GLY A 219 3.43 -7.81 -2.01
N ALA A 220 3.73 -9.07 -2.31
CA ALA A 220 5.05 -9.52 -2.75
C ALA A 220 5.16 -9.69 -4.28
N VAL A 221 4.09 -9.37 -5.01
CA VAL A 221 4.07 -9.35 -6.47
C VAL A 221 3.55 -8.01 -7.00
N THR A 222 3.90 -7.68 -8.24
CA THR A 222 3.53 -6.44 -8.94
C THR A 222 3.24 -6.73 -10.40
N ALA A 223 2.37 -5.94 -11.03
CA ALA A 223 2.11 -6.04 -12.48
C ALA A 223 3.27 -5.47 -13.33
N THR A 224 4.14 -4.66 -12.72
CA THR A 224 5.27 -4.02 -13.40
C THR A 224 6.53 -4.84 -13.18
N GLN A 225 7.17 -5.28 -14.25
CA GLN A 225 8.46 -5.95 -14.17
C GLN A 225 9.54 -4.96 -13.74
N ASP A 226 10.40 -5.38 -12.80
CA ASP A 226 11.67 -4.68 -12.59
C ASP A 226 12.60 -5.00 -13.76
N THR A 227 12.89 -3.99 -14.57
CA THR A 227 13.77 -4.10 -15.73
C THR A 227 15.24 -3.87 -15.38
N PHE A 228 15.55 -3.48 -14.14
CA PHE A 228 16.90 -3.20 -13.70
C PHE A 228 17.78 -4.45 -13.73
N ASP A 229 18.91 -4.36 -14.43
CA ASP A 229 19.93 -5.39 -14.41
C ASP A 229 21.18 -4.93 -13.66
N ALA A 230 21.39 -5.44 -12.44
CA ALA A 230 22.54 -5.07 -11.62
C ALA A 230 23.91 -5.40 -12.25
N LYS A 231 23.96 -6.13 -13.37
CA LYS A 231 25.20 -6.41 -14.11
C LYS A 231 25.58 -5.31 -15.09
N SER A 232 24.60 -4.55 -15.60
CA SER A 232 24.79 -3.58 -16.68
C SER A 232 24.19 -2.21 -16.42
N ASP A 233 23.35 -2.07 -15.40
CA ASP A 233 22.53 -0.88 -15.20
C ASP A 233 22.97 -0.10 -13.96
N VAL A 234 22.72 1.20 -13.95
CA VAL A 234 22.99 2.11 -12.83
C VAL A 234 21.72 2.89 -12.51
N LYS A 235 21.31 2.90 -11.25
CA LYS A 235 20.21 3.75 -10.79
C LYS A 235 20.69 5.18 -10.66
N VAL A 236 19.85 6.13 -11.04
CA VAL A 236 20.15 7.55 -10.96
C VAL A 236 19.07 8.27 -10.17
N ASP A 237 19.49 8.93 -9.11
CA ASP A 237 18.67 9.88 -8.36
C ASP A 237 19.02 11.31 -8.76
N PHE A 238 18.08 12.06 -9.34
CA PHE A 238 18.22 13.50 -9.51
C PHE A 238 17.87 14.20 -8.20
N LYS A 239 18.84 14.91 -7.62
CA LYS A 239 18.66 15.60 -6.33
C LYS A 239 19.03 17.07 -6.42
N THR A 240 18.42 17.88 -5.58
CA THR A 240 18.90 19.24 -5.28
C THR A 240 20.12 19.18 -4.36
N THR A 241 20.84 20.29 -4.25
CA THR A 241 22.05 20.39 -3.40
C THR A 241 21.77 20.20 -1.90
N ASP A 242 20.52 20.40 -1.46
CA ASP A 242 20.06 20.10 -0.09
C ASP A 242 19.70 18.62 0.14
N GLY A 243 19.79 17.78 -0.90
CA GLY A 243 19.52 16.34 -0.84
C GLY A 243 18.07 15.93 -1.16
N THR A 244 17.18 16.86 -1.52
CA THR A 244 15.80 16.54 -1.91
C THR A 244 15.77 15.77 -3.24
N LEU A 245 15.05 14.64 -3.27
CA LEU A 245 14.86 13.85 -4.50
C LEU A 245 13.83 14.53 -5.41
N VAL A 246 14.26 14.89 -6.62
CA VAL A 246 13.41 15.47 -7.67
C VAL A 246 12.81 14.36 -8.54
N LYS A 247 13.64 13.42 -8.99
CA LYS A 247 13.21 12.30 -9.83
C LYS A 247 14.22 11.15 -9.78
N ALA A 248 13.78 9.92 -10.04
CA ALA A 248 14.66 8.76 -10.16
C ALA A 248 14.50 8.10 -11.53
N THR A 249 15.57 7.51 -12.04
CA THR A 249 15.63 6.80 -13.33
C THR A 249 16.73 5.73 -13.32
N THR A 250 16.93 5.06 -14.45
CA THR A 250 17.99 4.08 -14.65
C THR A 250 18.72 4.37 -15.96
N LEU A 251 20.04 4.27 -15.93
CA LEU A 251 20.88 4.11 -17.11
C LEU A 251 21.07 2.61 -17.34
N SER A 252 20.64 2.10 -18.49
CA SER A 252 20.57 0.66 -18.74
C SER A 252 21.53 0.21 -19.85
N LYS A 253 21.88 -1.08 -19.83
CA LYS A 253 22.71 -1.75 -20.83
C LYS A 253 24.06 -1.05 -21.05
N LEU A 254 24.70 -0.63 -19.98
CA LEU A 254 25.95 0.11 -20.05
C LEU A 254 27.10 -0.81 -20.45
N ASN A 255 27.95 -0.30 -21.34
CA ASN A 255 29.18 -0.96 -21.74
C ASN A 255 30.25 -0.85 -20.65
N GLU A 256 31.06 -1.90 -20.51
CA GLU A 256 32.26 -1.84 -19.66
C GLU A 256 33.23 -0.78 -20.20
N ASN A 257 33.87 -0.03 -19.30
CA ASN A 257 34.84 1.00 -19.68
C ASN A 257 35.94 0.44 -20.58
N GLY A 258 36.18 1.12 -21.70
CA GLY A 258 37.18 0.71 -22.70
C GLY A 258 36.73 -0.43 -23.62
N LYS A 259 35.49 -0.93 -23.49
CA LYS A 259 34.91 -1.97 -24.35
C LYS A 259 33.65 -1.49 -25.05
N THR A 260 33.23 -2.24 -26.07
CA THR A 260 31.98 -2.04 -26.83
C THR A 260 30.88 -3.01 -26.43
N THR A 261 31.14 -3.85 -25.42
CA THR A 261 30.21 -4.89 -24.94
C THR A 261 29.59 -4.49 -23.61
N VAL A 262 28.30 -4.82 -23.46
CA VAL A 262 27.54 -4.62 -22.22
C VAL A 262 28.20 -5.35 -21.06
N ALA A 263 28.26 -4.70 -19.90
CA ALA A 263 28.80 -5.30 -18.68
C ALA A 263 27.98 -6.53 -18.25
N THR A 264 28.67 -7.61 -17.86
CA THR A 264 28.04 -8.92 -17.53
C THR A 264 28.18 -9.30 -16.05
N ALA A 265 28.86 -8.47 -15.26
CA ALA A 265 29.08 -8.66 -13.83
C ALA A 265 28.72 -7.37 -13.08
N THR A 266 28.19 -7.52 -11.86
CA THR A 266 27.91 -6.41 -10.95
C THR A 266 29.22 -5.81 -10.43
N GLY A 267 29.26 -4.49 -10.27
CA GLY A 267 30.45 -3.76 -9.82
C GLY A 267 31.45 -3.46 -10.93
N THR A 268 31.11 -3.73 -12.20
CA THR A 268 31.94 -3.39 -13.35
C THR A 268 31.94 -1.88 -13.59
N ALA A 269 33.10 -1.28 -13.85
CA ALA A 269 33.18 0.15 -14.17
C ALA A 269 32.52 0.45 -15.52
N VAL A 270 31.54 1.35 -15.52
CA VAL A 270 30.68 1.69 -16.68
C VAL A 270 30.58 3.20 -16.93
N GLY A 271 31.35 4.01 -16.19
CA GLY A 271 31.23 5.46 -16.17
C GLY A 271 31.40 6.16 -17.53
N THR A 272 32.20 5.60 -18.43
CA THR A 272 32.39 6.17 -19.78
C THR A 272 31.11 6.10 -20.61
N ASP A 273 30.39 4.97 -20.54
CA ASP A 273 29.14 4.79 -21.26
C ASP A 273 27.98 5.52 -20.56
N ALA A 274 28.00 5.54 -19.21
CA ALA A 274 27.04 6.30 -18.42
C ALA A 274 27.07 7.79 -18.77
N ALA A 275 28.27 8.38 -18.88
CA ALA A 275 28.43 9.78 -19.27
C ALA A 275 27.96 10.06 -20.71
N LYS A 276 28.11 9.11 -21.64
CA LYS A 276 27.59 9.22 -23.02
C LYS A 276 26.07 9.19 -23.08
N GLN A 277 25.43 8.37 -22.24
CA GLN A 277 23.97 8.29 -22.19
C GLN A 277 23.36 9.49 -21.43
N ALA A 278 23.97 9.92 -20.33
CA ALA A 278 23.49 10.97 -19.44
C ALA A 278 23.73 12.40 -19.99
N THR A 279 23.25 12.67 -21.21
CA THR A 279 23.37 13.97 -21.89
C THR A 279 22.40 15.02 -21.33
N ASN A 280 22.60 16.30 -21.68
CA ASN A 280 21.63 17.36 -21.35
C ASN A 280 20.24 17.08 -21.92
N ALA A 281 20.14 16.54 -23.14
CA ALA A 281 18.87 16.20 -23.78
C ALA A 281 18.15 15.06 -23.03
N TRP A 282 18.90 14.06 -22.56
CA TRP A 282 18.39 12.99 -21.71
C TRP A 282 17.87 13.52 -20.37
N GLY A 283 18.62 14.41 -19.71
CA GLY A 283 18.16 15.03 -18.47
C GLY A 283 16.92 15.91 -18.66
N ALA A 284 16.88 16.70 -19.74
CA ALA A 284 15.75 17.58 -20.06
C ALA A 284 14.45 16.80 -20.31
N SER A 285 14.51 15.67 -21.03
CA SER A 285 13.33 14.84 -21.29
C SER A 285 12.80 14.20 -20.00
N LEU A 286 13.69 13.76 -19.11
CA LEU A 286 13.31 13.18 -17.83
C LEU A 286 12.78 14.23 -16.85
N LEU A 287 13.38 15.40 -16.78
CA LEU A 287 13.02 16.45 -15.81
C LEU A 287 11.93 17.40 -16.31
N ASN A 288 11.30 17.10 -17.45
CA ASN A 288 10.11 17.81 -17.89
C ASN A 288 9.06 17.87 -16.76
N GLU A 289 8.38 19.00 -16.65
CA GLU A 289 7.36 19.28 -15.62
C GLU A 289 7.88 19.46 -14.18
N THR A 290 9.19 19.28 -13.93
CA THR A 290 9.74 19.36 -12.57
C THR A 290 10.18 20.76 -12.16
N GLY A 291 10.47 21.64 -13.11
CA GLY A 291 11.07 22.96 -12.83
C GLY A 291 12.56 22.94 -12.50
N TYR A 292 13.24 21.83 -12.80
CA TYR A 292 14.68 21.67 -12.58
C TYR A 292 15.40 21.31 -13.88
N THR A 293 16.66 21.72 -13.97
CA THR A 293 17.54 21.41 -15.10
C THR A 293 18.75 20.61 -14.62
N TYR A 294 19.04 19.54 -15.37
CA TYR A 294 20.28 18.79 -15.27
C TYR A 294 21.33 19.36 -16.23
N LYS A 295 22.58 19.44 -15.77
CA LYS A 295 23.73 19.86 -16.57
C LYS A 295 24.79 18.77 -16.55
N ALA A 296 25.05 18.17 -17.71
CA ALA A 296 26.04 17.12 -17.87
C ALA A 296 27.49 17.59 -17.69
N SER A 297 27.75 18.89 -17.87
CA SER A 297 29.07 19.50 -17.65
C SER A 297 29.30 20.01 -16.22
N ASP A 298 28.36 19.82 -15.31
CA ASP A 298 28.59 20.08 -13.89
C ASP A 298 29.65 19.13 -13.33
N SER A 299 30.65 19.65 -12.61
CA SER A 299 31.82 18.87 -12.20
C SER A 299 31.49 17.75 -11.21
N VAL A 300 30.45 17.93 -10.37
CA VAL A 300 30.00 16.91 -9.42
C VAL A 300 29.28 15.80 -10.17
N ASN A 301 28.43 16.15 -11.14
CA ASN A 301 27.76 15.18 -12.01
C ASN A 301 28.74 14.38 -12.86
N VAL A 302 29.74 15.05 -13.46
CA VAL A 302 30.82 14.38 -14.22
C VAL A 302 31.56 13.39 -13.33
N SER A 303 31.90 13.79 -12.10
CA SER A 303 32.59 12.92 -11.14
C SER A 303 31.74 11.70 -10.78
N ALA A 304 30.46 11.90 -10.46
CA ALA A 304 29.52 10.83 -10.14
C ALA A 304 29.35 9.82 -11.28
N LEU A 305 29.22 10.31 -12.53
CA LEU A 305 29.12 9.46 -13.71
C LEU A 305 30.41 8.69 -13.98
N SER A 306 31.56 9.36 -13.91
CA SER A 306 32.87 8.72 -14.18
C SER A 306 33.19 7.58 -13.21
N ALA A 307 32.74 7.69 -11.96
CA ALA A 307 32.95 6.71 -10.90
C ALA A 307 31.92 5.57 -10.90
N ALA A 308 30.88 5.64 -11.74
CA ALA A 308 29.76 4.71 -11.72
C ALA A 308 30.18 3.27 -12.05
N LYS A 309 29.69 2.31 -11.25
CA LYS A 309 29.79 0.88 -11.51
C LYS A 309 28.40 0.27 -11.67
N SER A 310 28.30 -0.78 -12.47
CA SER A 310 27.04 -1.50 -12.66
C SER A 310 26.48 -2.01 -11.32
N GLY A 311 25.17 -1.88 -11.12
CA GLY A 311 24.49 -2.20 -9.88
C GLY A 311 24.42 -1.03 -8.87
N ASP A 312 25.16 0.05 -9.08
CA ASP A 312 25.18 1.21 -8.18
C ASP A 312 23.89 2.04 -8.25
N THR A 313 23.74 2.91 -7.24
CA THR A 313 22.86 4.07 -7.27
C THR A 313 23.71 5.33 -7.16
N ILE A 314 23.71 6.15 -8.21
CA ILE A 314 24.42 7.43 -8.24
C ILE A 314 23.45 8.60 -8.04
N THR A 315 23.95 9.71 -7.52
CA THR A 315 23.20 10.97 -7.41
C THR A 315 23.72 11.95 -8.45
N LEU A 316 22.82 12.54 -9.23
CA LEU A 316 23.10 13.67 -10.12
C LEU A 316 22.38 14.91 -9.61
N TYR A 317 23.11 16.00 -9.44
CA TYR A 317 22.57 17.25 -8.97
C TYR A 317 21.86 18.02 -10.08
N VAL A 318 20.72 18.61 -9.73
CA VAL A 318 19.91 19.47 -10.60
C VAL A 318 19.74 20.84 -9.98
N THR A 319 19.61 21.85 -10.84
CA THR A 319 19.42 23.25 -10.42
C THR A 319 17.99 23.67 -10.68
N LYS A 320 17.38 24.40 -9.74
CA LYS A 320 16.04 24.96 -9.93
C LYS A 320 16.08 25.99 -11.05
N ASN A 321 15.12 25.92 -11.97
CA ASN A 321 15.00 26.88 -13.05
C ASN A 321 14.65 28.26 -12.51
N ALA A 322 15.04 29.30 -13.25
CA ALA A 322 14.55 30.65 -12.98
C ALA A 322 13.03 30.69 -13.06
N ASN A 323 12.40 31.57 -12.30
CA ASN A 323 10.95 31.71 -12.36
C ASN A 323 10.53 32.26 -13.72
N ALA A 324 9.43 31.72 -14.26
CA ALA A 324 8.75 32.19 -15.45
C ALA A 324 7.42 32.84 -15.06
N ASP A 325 7.28 34.13 -15.39
CA ASP A 325 6.02 34.83 -15.29
C ASP A 325 5.09 34.35 -16.40
N THR A 326 4.10 33.55 -16.01
CA THR A 326 3.19 32.85 -16.91
C THR A 326 1.94 33.68 -17.10
N LYS A 327 1.67 34.08 -18.34
CA LYS A 327 0.45 34.81 -18.66
C LYS A 327 -0.76 33.87 -18.63
N ILE A 328 -1.95 34.44 -18.50
CA ILE A 328 -3.23 33.74 -18.48
C ILE A 328 -4.06 34.23 -19.67
N SER A 329 -4.53 33.31 -20.49
CA SER A 329 -5.55 33.56 -21.51
C SER A 329 -6.94 33.24 -20.95
N PHE A 330 -7.88 34.14 -21.20
CA PHE A 330 -9.23 34.12 -20.63
C PHE A 330 -10.25 33.79 -21.72
N TYR A 331 -11.20 32.91 -21.41
CA TYR A 331 -12.19 32.43 -22.38
C TYR A 331 -13.61 32.39 -21.79
N SER A 332 -14.60 32.71 -22.61
CA SER A 332 -16.01 32.49 -22.34
C SER A 332 -16.48 31.12 -22.84
N VAL A 333 -17.28 30.40 -22.05
CA VAL A 333 -17.86 29.09 -22.39
C VAL A 333 -19.34 29.02 -22.01
N THR A 334 -20.07 28.08 -22.63
CA THR A 334 -21.48 27.81 -22.34
C THR A 334 -21.68 26.72 -21.27
N SER A 335 -20.85 25.67 -21.25
CA SER A 335 -20.94 24.62 -20.21
C SER A 335 -19.71 23.71 -20.04
N ASP A 336 -18.95 23.37 -21.10
CA ASP A 336 -17.74 22.50 -21.02
C ASP A 336 -16.48 23.17 -21.63
N LEU A 337 -15.32 22.80 -21.08
CA LEU A 337 -14.11 23.57 -20.84
C LEU A 337 -12.85 23.01 -21.54
N SER A 338 -13.03 22.00 -22.39
CA SER A 338 -11.94 21.20 -22.98
C SER A 338 -11.48 21.65 -24.37
N GLN A 339 -11.52 22.96 -24.63
CA GLN A 339 -11.01 23.68 -25.81
C GLN A 339 -12.04 24.05 -26.89
N LYS A 340 -12.69 25.21 -26.71
CA LYS A 340 -12.97 26.27 -27.72
C LYS A 340 -13.93 27.30 -27.09
N GLY A 341 -13.45 28.06 -26.13
CA GLY A 341 -14.17 29.22 -25.62
C GLY A 341 -13.90 30.46 -26.48
N THR A 342 -14.79 31.43 -26.44
CA THR A 342 -14.57 32.73 -27.11
C THR A 342 -13.55 33.54 -26.30
N PRO A 343 -12.42 33.99 -26.90
CA PRO A 343 -11.42 34.76 -26.17
C PRO A 343 -11.99 36.04 -25.56
N LEU A 344 -11.65 36.30 -24.30
CA LEU A 344 -11.92 37.55 -23.61
C LEU A 344 -10.67 38.42 -23.70
N THR A 345 -10.84 39.66 -24.16
CA THR A 345 -9.75 40.62 -24.31
C THR A 345 -9.96 41.80 -23.39
N ALA A 346 -8.87 42.48 -23.03
CA ALA A 346 -8.97 43.65 -22.19
C ALA A 346 -9.58 44.84 -22.94
N TYR A 347 -10.52 45.52 -22.29
CA TYR A 347 -11.04 46.79 -22.75
C TYR A 347 -9.97 47.89 -22.55
N LYS A 348 -9.58 48.56 -23.64
CA LYS A 348 -8.56 49.63 -23.63
C LYS A 348 -9.17 51.02 -23.75
N SER A 349 -10.06 51.20 -24.73
CA SER A 349 -10.77 52.45 -25.03
C SER A 349 -11.76 52.23 -26.17
N GLY A 350 -12.78 53.08 -26.30
CA GLY A 350 -13.71 53.06 -27.44
C GLY A 350 -14.97 52.22 -27.19
N THR A 351 -15.56 51.66 -28.24
CA THR A 351 -16.82 50.90 -28.13
C THR A 351 -16.59 49.53 -27.49
N ALA A 352 -17.22 49.28 -26.35
CA ALA A 352 -17.20 47.97 -25.71
C ALA A 352 -17.98 46.94 -26.54
N THR A 353 -17.54 45.68 -26.48
CA THR A 353 -18.23 44.52 -27.06
C THR A 353 -18.51 43.48 -25.99
N ALA A 354 -19.30 42.47 -26.32
CA ALA A 354 -19.59 41.35 -25.44
C ALA A 354 -18.32 40.64 -24.92
N THR A 355 -17.17 40.74 -25.59
CA THR A 355 -15.94 40.01 -25.23
C THR A 355 -14.80 40.90 -24.72
N THR A 356 -15.00 42.22 -24.61
CA THR A 356 -14.00 43.15 -24.06
C THR A 356 -14.28 43.43 -22.59
N VAL A 357 -13.47 42.89 -21.69
CA VAL A 357 -13.66 42.96 -20.24
C VAL A 357 -12.69 43.95 -19.58
N VAL A 358 -13.12 44.55 -18.48
CA VAL A 358 -12.26 45.34 -17.59
C VAL A 358 -11.59 44.40 -16.60
N PHE A 359 -10.28 44.50 -16.49
CA PHE A 359 -9.51 43.72 -15.54
C PHE A 359 -8.96 44.58 -14.37
N PRO A 360 -8.82 44.00 -13.17
CA PRO A 360 -8.17 44.66 -12.03
C PRO A 360 -6.67 44.88 -12.27
N ASN A 361 -6.08 45.85 -11.57
CA ASN A 361 -4.63 46.04 -11.57
C ASN A 361 -3.96 45.00 -10.68
N LEU A 362 -2.99 44.26 -11.20
CA LEU A 362 -2.28 43.22 -10.44
C LEU A 362 -0.92 43.71 -9.96
N THR A 363 -0.59 43.38 -8.71
CA THR A 363 0.72 43.64 -8.10
C THR A 363 1.65 42.42 -8.12
N THR A 364 1.13 41.24 -8.43
CA THR A 364 1.88 39.97 -8.48
C THR A 364 1.59 39.23 -9.77
N MET A 365 2.60 38.61 -10.38
CA MET A 365 2.45 37.74 -11.55
C MET A 365 2.16 36.30 -11.14
N PHE A 366 1.50 35.54 -12.02
CA PHE A 366 1.39 34.09 -11.86
C PHE A 366 2.73 33.45 -12.24
N THR A 367 3.55 33.18 -11.23
CA THR A 367 4.98 32.87 -11.41
C THR A 367 5.38 31.60 -10.68
N GLY A 368 6.29 30.85 -11.28
CA GLY A 368 6.84 29.61 -10.75
C GLY A 368 8.08 29.20 -11.54
N ALA A 369 8.85 28.21 -11.06
CA ALA A 369 10.05 27.77 -11.78
C ALA A 369 9.70 27.35 -13.22
N ASP A 370 10.43 27.84 -14.22
CA ASP A 370 10.14 27.56 -15.62
C ASP A 370 10.08 26.05 -15.89
N GLY A 371 9.03 25.60 -16.57
CA GLY A 371 8.74 24.20 -16.81
C GLY A 371 8.16 23.43 -15.64
N ALA A 372 8.03 23.99 -14.42
CA ALA A 372 7.33 23.32 -13.32
C ALA A 372 5.83 23.20 -13.61
N ALA A 373 5.23 22.06 -13.26
CA ALA A 373 3.79 21.90 -13.35
C ALA A 373 3.04 22.78 -12.34
N TYR A 374 1.90 23.33 -12.77
CA TYR A 374 0.85 23.87 -11.90
C TYR A 374 -0.45 23.12 -12.14
N ALA A 375 -1.26 23.01 -11.10
CA ALA A 375 -2.60 22.45 -11.17
C ALA A 375 -3.64 23.55 -11.47
N ALA A 376 -4.83 23.15 -11.93
CA ALA A 376 -5.93 24.08 -12.21
C ALA A 376 -6.32 24.93 -10.99
N ASN A 377 -6.22 24.33 -9.80
CA ASN A 377 -6.45 24.96 -8.51
C ASN A 377 -5.42 26.05 -8.17
N ASP A 378 -4.19 25.98 -8.68
CA ASP A 378 -3.20 27.04 -8.50
C ASP A 378 -3.61 28.30 -9.29
N VAL A 379 -4.09 28.10 -10.52
CA VAL A 379 -4.65 29.18 -11.34
C VAL A 379 -5.88 29.77 -10.67
N GLN A 380 -6.80 28.94 -10.17
CA GLN A 380 -7.99 29.42 -9.45
C GLN A 380 -7.63 30.23 -8.20
N ALA A 381 -6.67 29.77 -7.40
CA ALA A 381 -6.22 30.47 -6.20
C ALA A 381 -5.59 31.82 -6.56
N TYR A 382 -4.79 31.87 -7.62
CA TYR A 382 -4.23 33.12 -8.14
C TYR A 382 -5.34 34.08 -8.59
N LEU A 383 -6.29 33.62 -9.41
CA LEU A 383 -7.41 34.44 -9.87
C LEU A 383 -8.24 34.97 -8.70
N THR A 384 -8.43 34.14 -7.66
CA THR A 384 -9.22 34.51 -6.48
C THR A 384 -8.54 35.58 -5.65
N SER A 385 -7.24 35.43 -5.41
CA SER A 385 -6.44 36.39 -4.64
C SER A 385 -6.32 37.75 -5.34
N ASN A 386 -6.61 37.80 -6.64
CA ASN A 386 -6.47 38.96 -7.50
C ASN A 386 -7.83 39.50 -8.02
N ASN A 387 -8.95 39.08 -7.41
CA ASN A 387 -10.30 39.55 -7.74
C ASN A 387 -10.70 39.29 -9.21
N LEU A 388 -10.20 38.21 -9.80
CA LEU A 388 -10.46 37.79 -11.18
C LEU A 388 -11.55 36.71 -11.28
N ASN A 389 -12.23 36.32 -10.19
CA ASN A 389 -13.34 35.34 -10.27
C ASN A 389 -14.54 35.89 -11.04
N THR A 390 -14.67 37.21 -11.13
CA THR A 390 -15.75 37.85 -11.86
C THR A 390 -15.18 38.98 -12.70
N LEU A 391 -15.52 38.98 -13.99
CA LEU A 391 -15.14 40.01 -14.94
C LEU A 391 -16.39 40.63 -15.55
N TYR A 392 -16.30 41.91 -15.89
CA TYR A 392 -17.41 42.66 -16.49
C TYR A 392 -16.94 43.33 -17.77
N THR A 393 -17.79 43.35 -18.80
CA THR A 393 -17.63 44.29 -19.90
C THR A 393 -18.12 45.67 -19.45
N PRO A 394 -17.61 46.78 -20.01
CA PRO A 394 -18.35 48.04 -19.97
C PRO A 394 -19.74 47.87 -20.63
N SER A 395 -20.67 48.79 -20.36
CA SER A 395 -21.97 48.74 -21.05
C SER A 395 -21.80 48.96 -22.55
N TYR A 396 -22.58 48.20 -23.33
CA TYR A 396 -22.67 48.34 -24.78
C TYR A 396 -24.13 48.22 -25.25
N LYS A 397 -24.37 48.56 -26.51
CA LYS A 397 -25.70 48.49 -27.13
C LYS A 397 -25.91 47.12 -27.77
N ASP A 398 -27.02 46.49 -27.42
CA ASP A 398 -27.59 45.32 -28.11
C ASP A 398 -28.99 45.71 -28.59
N GLY A 399 -29.08 46.09 -29.86
CA GLY A 399 -30.24 46.83 -30.39
C GLY A 399 -30.45 48.16 -29.65
N SER A 400 -31.69 48.40 -29.20
CA SER A 400 -32.04 49.60 -28.42
C SER A 400 -31.63 49.51 -26.94
N ASN A 401 -31.31 48.32 -26.46
CA ASN A 401 -31.05 48.06 -25.04
C ASN A 401 -29.59 48.37 -24.68
N THR A 402 -29.39 48.97 -23.50
CA THR A 402 -28.07 49.03 -22.87
C THR A 402 -27.88 47.77 -22.04
N VAL A 403 -26.82 47.01 -22.32
CA VAL A 403 -26.54 45.71 -21.68
C VAL A 403 -25.06 45.62 -21.28
N TYR A 404 -24.72 44.61 -20.48
CA TYR A 404 -23.34 44.24 -20.16
C TYR A 404 -23.23 42.73 -19.91
N MET A 405 -22.03 42.17 -20.04
CA MET A 405 -21.77 40.78 -19.69
C MET A 405 -21.09 40.66 -18.33
N LYS A 406 -21.61 39.78 -17.47
CA LYS A 406 -20.95 39.28 -16.26
C LYS A 406 -20.39 37.89 -16.54
N TYR A 407 -19.06 37.78 -16.43
CA TYR A 407 -18.31 36.55 -16.55
C TYR A 407 -17.97 36.01 -15.17
N THR A 408 -18.34 34.77 -14.87
CA THR A 408 -18.01 34.11 -13.60
C THR A 408 -17.04 32.96 -13.85
N PHE A 409 -15.95 32.89 -13.11
CA PHE A 409 -14.95 31.83 -13.24
C PHE A 409 -15.61 30.46 -13.08
N ASN A 410 -15.33 29.58 -14.03
CA ASN A 410 -15.87 28.23 -14.08
C ASN A 410 -14.76 27.19 -13.83
N SER A 411 -13.64 27.29 -14.54
CA SER A 411 -12.48 26.40 -14.33
C SER A 411 -11.19 26.94 -14.96
N ALA A 412 -10.10 26.22 -14.73
CA ALA A 412 -8.81 26.43 -15.38
C ALA A 412 -8.21 25.08 -15.82
N LEU A 413 -7.20 25.11 -16.70
CA LEU A 413 -6.41 23.91 -17.02
C LEU A 413 -5.15 23.86 -16.15
N ALA A 414 -4.70 22.63 -15.86
CA ALA A 414 -3.33 22.40 -15.44
C ALA A 414 -2.36 22.65 -16.61
N GLY A 415 -1.11 22.93 -16.31
CA GLY A 415 -0.08 23.22 -17.30
C GLY A 415 1.27 23.42 -16.65
N ASN A 416 2.17 24.11 -17.34
CA ASN A 416 3.52 24.39 -16.85
C ASN A 416 3.80 25.88 -16.86
N TYR A 417 4.50 26.37 -15.84
CA TYR A 417 4.98 27.74 -15.83
C TYR A 417 5.90 27.95 -17.02
N SER A 418 5.63 28.99 -17.81
CA SER A 418 6.42 29.33 -18.99
C SER A 418 6.15 30.76 -19.46
N THR A 419 7.17 31.39 -20.02
CA THR A 419 7.03 32.67 -20.75
C THR A 419 6.50 32.49 -22.17
N LYS A 420 6.39 31.24 -22.65
CA LYS A 420 6.01 30.92 -24.05
C LYS A 420 4.58 30.40 -24.17
N THR A 421 4.04 29.80 -23.11
CA THR A 421 2.71 29.20 -23.10
C THR A 421 1.88 29.76 -21.97
N ASN A 422 0.69 30.25 -22.30
CA ASN A 422 -0.20 30.83 -21.30
C ASN A 422 -0.97 29.75 -20.56
N ALA A 423 -1.23 29.99 -19.28
CA ALA A 423 -2.29 29.32 -18.55
C ALA A 423 -3.66 29.68 -19.13
N LYS A 424 -4.67 28.85 -18.88
CA LYS A 424 -6.01 29.04 -19.45
C LYS A 424 -7.04 29.06 -18.34
N ALA A 425 -7.87 30.10 -18.34
CA ALA A 425 -8.99 30.27 -17.43
C ALA A 425 -10.28 30.47 -18.23
N PHE A 426 -11.37 29.87 -17.74
CA PHE A 426 -12.65 29.85 -18.43
C PHE A 426 -13.77 30.36 -17.54
N TYR A 427 -14.71 31.05 -18.17
CA TYR A 427 -15.78 31.78 -17.52
C TYR A 427 -17.12 31.46 -18.18
N THR A 428 -18.18 31.38 -17.38
CA THR A 428 -19.56 31.36 -17.86
C THR A 428 -20.12 32.78 -17.91
N ALA A 429 -20.89 33.06 -18.96
CA ALA A 429 -21.38 34.40 -19.24
C ALA A 429 -22.86 34.54 -18.88
N THR A 430 -23.23 35.66 -18.27
CA THR A 430 -24.62 36.05 -18.00
C THR A 430 -24.83 37.51 -18.42
N GLN A 431 -25.90 37.79 -19.17
CA GLN A 431 -26.20 39.15 -19.64
C GLN A 431 -27.00 39.91 -18.59
N GLY A 432 -26.55 41.11 -18.26
CA GLY A 432 -27.27 42.09 -17.46
C GLY A 432 -27.86 43.20 -18.33
N THR A 433 -28.87 43.89 -17.81
CA THR A 433 -29.48 45.08 -18.42
C THR A 433 -29.10 46.33 -17.65
N GLY A 434 -28.97 47.46 -18.35
CA GLY A 434 -28.57 48.74 -17.76
C GLY A 434 -27.06 48.96 -17.73
N THR A 435 -26.63 49.86 -16.85
CA THR A 435 -25.24 50.30 -16.69
C THR A 435 -24.38 49.23 -16.04
N SER A 436 -23.18 48.98 -16.58
CA SER A 436 -22.25 48.01 -16.05
C SER A 436 -21.65 48.50 -14.72
N PRO A 437 -21.35 47.60 -13.77
CA PRO A 437 -20.60 47.94 -12.56
C PRO A 437 -19.24 48.60 -12.80
N VAL A 438 -18.69 48.52 -14.03
CA VAL A 438 -17.40 49.10 -14.40
C VAL A 438 -17.50 50.43 -15.17
N ASP A 439 -18.70 51.01 -15.34
CA ASP A 439 -18.91 52.25 -16.12
C ASP A 439 -18.86 53.56 -15.30
N THR A 440 -18.86 53.51 -13.96
CA THR A 440 -18.95 54.72 -13.11
C THR A 440 -17.63 55.05 -12.38
N PRO A 441 -17.27 56.34 -12.29
CA PRO A 441 -16.39 57.04 -13.22
C PRO A 441 -14.91 56.65 -13.11
N ALA A 442 -14.32 56.40 -14.26
CA ALA A 442 -12.89 56.29 -14.50
C ALA A 442 -12.17 57.65 -14.33
N THR A 443 -11.48 57.88 -13.21
CA THR A 443 -10.28 58.76 -13.15
C THR A 443 -9.01 57.96 -12.98
N THR A 444 -9.00 56.72 -13.44
CA THR A 444 -7.79 56.17 -14.00
C THR A 444 -8.21 55.57 -15.33
N THR A 445 -7.74 56.15 -16.44
CA THR A 445 -7.20 55.30 -17.49
C THR A 445 -6.44 54.20 -16.77
N THR A 446 -6.98 52.99 -16.73
CA THR A 446 -6.29 51.92 -16.04
C THR A 446 -5.05 51.67 -16.89
N ASN A 447 -3.94 52.25 -16.46
CA ASN A 447 -2.61 51.68 -16.64
C ASN A 447 -2.56 50.34 -15.88
N ALA A 448 -3.62 49.53 -15.96
CA ALA A 448 -3.67 48.19 -15.44
C ALA A 448 -2.53 47.46 -16.12
N ASN A 449 -1.63 46.93 -15.30
CA ASN A 449 -0.54 46.12 -15.78
C ASN A 449 -1.13 44.84 -16.39
N GLN A 450 -1.40 44.86 -17.69
CA GLN A 450 -1.98 43.73 -18.43
C GLN A 450 -0.91 42.70 -18.82
N ASN A 451 0.31 42.77 -18.27
CA ASN A 451 1.40 41.86 -18.64
C ASN A 451 1.10 40.40 -18.28
N TYR A 452 0.10 40.14 -17.42
CA TYR A 452 -0.40 38.81 -17.11
C TYR A 452 -1.45 38.29 -18.10
N VAL A 453 -1.99 39.12 -19.01
CA VAL A 453 -2.94 38.68 -20.05
C VAL A 453 -2.14 38.25 -21.27
N GLY A 454 -2.34 36.99 -21.67
CA GLY A 454 -1.55 36.34 -22.71
C GLY A 454 -2.32 36.03 -23.98
#